data_AF-A0A245ZF09-F1
#
_entry.id   AF-A0A245ZF09-F1
#
_cell.length_a   1.000
_cell.length_b   1.000
_cell.length_c   1.000
_cell.angle_alpha   90.00
_cell.angle_beta   90.00
_cell.angle_gamma   90.00
#
_symmetry.space_group_name_H-M   'P 1'
#
loop_
_entity.id
_entity.type
_entity.pdbx_description
1 polymer ?
#
loop_
_entity_poly.entity_id
_entity_poly.type
_entity_poly.pdbx_seq_one_letter_code
_entity_poly.pdbx_strand_id
1 'polypeptide(L)'
;MKTPFDPALRVLQREMDDMRTSIGVAADQLAQIERRRATIAEALSTEQTLASADWWMPATAYFSRARAERTRLAHVAADTSTHLAALRNKAVESYGSLRAVEVAADDHRSETARTLANAEQARIDDFASARIARQLRQTRRGNDRTPAGGAA
;
A
#
# COMPACT_ATOMS: atom_id res chain seq x y z
N MET A 1 -5.88 19.75 -2.08
CA MET A 1 -5.91 20.04 -0.62
C MET A 1 -4.85 19.15 0.02
N LYS A 2 -3.89 19.72 0.78
CA LYS A 2 -2.92 18.90 1.52
C LYS A 2 -3.61 18.37 2.78
N THR A 3 -3.59 17.07 3.01
CA THR A 3 -4.08 16.49 4.26
C THR A 3 -2.94 16.39 5.28
N PRO A 4 -3.21 16.42 6.59
CA PRO A 4 -2.19 16.16 7.60
C PRO A 4 -1.57 14.74 7.49
N PHE A 5 -2.22 13.84 6.75
CA PHE A 5 -1.77 12.46 6.50
C PHE A 5 -0.80 12.34 5.32
N ASP A 6 -0.68 13.37 4.46
CA ASP A 6 0.16 13.30 3.24
C ASP A 6 1.63 12.94 3.51
N PRO A 7 2.30 13.46 4.57
CA PRO A 7 3.67 13.06 4.88
C PRO A 7 3.78 11.57 5.25
N ALA A 8 2.83 11.07 6.06
CA ALA A 8 2.80 9.67 6.47
C ALA A 8 2.55 8.74 5.27
N LEU A 9 1.59 9.09 4.40
CA LEU A 9 1.31 8.34 3.17
C LEU A 9 2.54 8.22 2.28
N ARG A 10 3.31 9.30 2.11
CA ARG A 10 4.54 9.28 1.31
C ARG A 10 5.62 8.38 1.88
N VAL A 11 5.76 8.33 3.20
CA VAL A 11 6.73 7.45 3.86
C VAL A 11 6.31 6.00 3.65
N LEU A 12 5.05 5.67 3.94
CA LEU A 12 4.52 4.30 3.79
C LEU A 12 4.55 3.81 2.34
N GLN A 13 4.31 4.69 1.37
CA GLN A 13 4.43 4.36 -0.06
C GLN A 13 5.88 4.01 -0.44
N ARG A 14 6.86 4.80 0.03
CA ARG A 14 8.29 4.50 -0.22
C ARG A 14 8.70 3.18 0.44
N GLU A 15 8.28 2.95 1.67
CA GLU A 15 8.55 1.68 2.35
C GLU A 15 7.97 0.49 1.58
N MET A 16 6.77 0.64 1.01
CA MET A 16 6.15 -0.39 0.16
C MET A 16 6.93 -0.64 -1.14
N ASP A 17 7.40 0.42 -1.80
CA ASP A 17 8.22 0.29 -3.01
C ASP A 17 9.56 -0.40 -2.73
N ASP A 18 10.21 -0.06 -1.60
CA ASP A 18 11.45 -0.71 -1.15
C ASP A 18 11.23 -2.19 -0.82
N MET A 19 10.12 -2.53 -0.16
CA MET A 19 9.74 -3.92 0.12
C MET A 19 9.45 -4.70 -1.16
N ARG A 20 8.73 -4.11 -2.12
CA ARG A 20 8.46 -4.74 -3.41
C ARG A 20 9.75 -5.07 -4.16
N THR A 21 10.71 -4.15 -4.15
CA THR A 21 12.03 -4.33 -4.74
C THR A 21 12.79 -5.46 -4.05
N SER A 22 12.80 -5.48 -2.71
CA SER A 22 13.47 -6.52 -1.91
C SER A 22 12.88 -7.91 -2.16
N ILE A 23 11.54 -8.02 -2.25
CA ILE A 23 10.85 -9.27 -2.58
C ILE A 23 11.23 -9.75 -3.98
N GLY A 24 11.31 -8.84 -4.95
CA GLY A 24 11.74 -9.16 -6.31
C GLY A 24 13.14 -9.76 -6.35
N VAL A 25 14.10 -9.11 -5.67
CA VAL A 25 15.48 -9.59 -5.57
C VAL A 25 15.56 -10.98 -4.92
N ALA A 26 14.86 -11.20 -3.81
CA ALA A 26 14.85 -12.49 -3.13
C ALA A 26 14.19 -13.61 -3.97
N ALA A 27 13.12 -13.29 -4.70
CA ALA A 27 12.48 -14.22 -5.63
C ALA A 27 13.41 -14.59 -6.80
N ASP A 28 14.12 -13.61 -7.37
CA ASP A 28 15.09 -13.85 -8.44
C ASP A 28 16.27 -14.70 -7.98
N GLN A 29 16.76 -14.45 -6.76
CA GLN A 29 17.80 -15.29 -6.13
C GLN A 29 17.35 -16.74 -6.00
N LEU A 30 16.12 -16.97 -5.52
CA LEU A 30 15.56 -18.32 -5.40
C LEU A 30 15.47 -19.01 -6.78
N ALA A 31 14.96 -18.30 -7.80
CA ALA A 31 14.88 -18.82 -9.16
C ALA A 31 16.27 -19.13 -9.77
N GLN A 32 17.30 -18.34 -9.44
CA GLN A 32 18.68 -18.63 -9.84
C GLN A 32 19.22 -19.90 -9.16
N ILE A 33 18.92 -20.09 -7.86
CA ILE A 33 19.32 -21.30 -7.12
C ILE A 33 18.64 -22.54 -7.72
N GLU A 34 17.36 -22.46 -8.02
CA GLU A 34 16.61 -23.55 -8.66
C GLU A 34 17.19 -23.94 -10.01
N ARG A 35 17.51 -22.95 -10.86
CA ARG A 35 18.18 -23.19 -12.14
C ARG A 35 19.53 -23.89 -11.96
N ARG A 36 20.36 -23.43 -11.01
CA ARG A 36 21.65 -24.08 -10.70
C ARG A 36 21.47 -25.53 -10.22
N ARG A 37 20.45 -25.79 -9.39
CA ARG A 37 20.12 -27.15 -8.95
C ARG A 37 19.73 -28.04 -10.11
N ALA A 38 18.95 -27.53 -11.07
CA ALA A 38 18.57 -28.27 -12.28
C ALA A 38 19.81 -28.60 -13.13
N THR A 39 20.70 -27.62 -13.37
CA THR A 39 21.94 -27.84 -14.13
C THR A 39 22.85 -28.88 -13.49
N ILE A 40 22.99 -28.86 -12.15
CA ILE A 40 23.80 -29.87 -11.45
C ILE A 40 23.15 -31.25 -11.52
N ALA A 41 21.82 -31.34 -11.45
CA ALA A 41 21.11 -32.61 -11.60
C ALA A 41 21.30 -33.20 -12.99
N GLU A 42 21.24 -32.38 -14.04
CA GLU A 42 21.50 -32.78 -15.42
C GLU A 42 22.95 -33.26 -15.59
N ALA A 43 23.93 -32.46 -15.14
CA ALA A 43 25.35 -32.83 -15.21
C ALA A 43 25.67 -34.12 -14.45
N LEU A 44 24.99 -34.37 -13.32
CA LEU A 44 25.12 -35.62 -12.58
C LEU A 44 24.58 -36.81 -13.35
N SER A 45 23.44 -36.66 -14.03
CA SER A 45 22.86 -37.73 -14.83
C SER A 45 23.78 -38.11 -15.99
N THR A 46 24.35 -37.12 -16.68
CA THR A 46 25.31 -37.33 -17.77
C THR A 46 26.57 -38.05 -17.28
N GLU A 47 27.16 -37.58 -16.17
CA GLU A 47 28.37 -38.20 -15.62
C GLU A 47 28.11 -39.63 -15.15
N GLN A 48 26.95 -39.89 -14.56
CA GLN A 48 26.56 -41.24 -14.14
C GLN A 48 26.43 -42.19 -15.33
N THR A 49 25.87 -41.73 -16.45
CA THR A 49 25.82 -42.51 -17.69
C THR A 49 27.22 -42.82 -18.22
N LEU A 50 28.12 -41.82 -18.26
CA LEU A 50 29.50 -42.00 -18.74
C LEU A 50 30.30 -42.95 -17.84
N ALA A 51 30.23 -42.77 -16.52
CA ALA A 51 30.92 -43.63 -15.56
C ALA A 51 30.39 -45.08 -15.58
N SER A 52 29.12 -45.29 -15.93
CA SER A 52 28.56 -46.64 -16.10
C SER A 52 29.04 -47.34 -17.38
N ALA A 53 29.48 -46.57 -18.39
CA ALA A 53 29.97 -47.08 -19.66
C ALA A 53 31.48 -47.42 -19.62
N ASP A 54 32.25 -46.79 -18.72
CA ASP A 54 33.69 -47.00 -18.61
C ASP A 54 34.14 -47.28 -17.16
N TRP A 55 34.39 -48.56 -16.87
CA TRP A 55 34.76 -49.07 -15.55
C TRP A 55 36.10 -48.57 -15.01
N TRP A 56 36.97 -48.01 -15.87
CA TRP A 56 38.29 -47.51 -15.48
C TRP A 56 38.24 -46.07 -14.93
N MET A 57 37.14 -45.34 -15.13
CA MET A 57 37.06 -43.92 -14.82
C MET A 57 36.78 -43.65 -13.32
N PRO A 58 37.70 -43.02 -12.57
CA PRO A 58 37.49 -42.76 -11.14
C PRO A 58 36.57 -41.54 -10.92
N ALA A 59 35.26 -41.78 -10.85
CA ALA A 59 34.25 -40.71 -10.72
C ALA A 59 33.87 -40.34 -9.26
N THR A 60 34.44 -41.01 -8.26
CA THR A 60 34.04 -40.88 -6.84
C THR A 60 34.25 -39.47 -6.27
N ALA A 61 35.34 -38.79 -6.64
CA ALA A 61 35.63 -37.42 -6.19
C ALA A 61 34.70 -36.37 -6.81
N TYR A 62 34.19 -36.62 -8.02
CA TYR A 62 33.20 -35.76 -8.66
C TYR A 62 31.84 -35.89 -7.95
N PHE A 63 31.36 -37.13 -7.75
CA PHE A 63 30.08 -37.38 -7.09
C PHE A 63 30.03 -36.86 -5.65
N SER A 64 31.14 -36.96 -4.90
CA SER A 64 31.21 -36.41 -3.54
C SER A 64 31.09 -34.89 -3.54
N ARG A 65 31.79 -34.20 -4.45
CA ARG A 65 31.70 -32.74 -4.63
C ARG A 65 30.31 -32.29 -5.05
N ALA A 66 29.71 -32.99 -6.02
CA ALA A 66 28.38 -32.68 -6.50
C ALA A 66 27.29 -32.88 -5.42
N ARG A 67 27.44 -33.91 -4.57
CA ARG A 67 26.58 -34.11 -3.40
C ARG A 67 26.72 -32.97 -2.40
N ALA A 68 27.95 -32.58 -2.07
CA ALA A 68 28.20 -31.45 -1.17
C ALA A 68 27.60 -30.14 -1.70
N GLU A 69 27.74 -29.87 -3.00
CA GLU A 69 27.17 -28.67 -3.63
C GLU A 69 25.63 -28.71 -3.65
N ARG A 70 25.01 -29.87 -3.90
CA ARG A 70 23.55 -30.01 -3.79
C ARG A 70 23.04 -29.73 -2.38
N THR A 71 23.73 -30.24 -1.36
CA THR A 71 23.38 -29.97 0.04
C THR A 71 23.53 -28.47 0.35
N ARG A 72 24.62 -27.84 -0.08
CA ARG A 72 24.84 -26.39 0.07
C ARG A 72 23.72 -25.58 -0.58
N LEU A 73 23.39 -25.87 -1.83
CA LEU A 73 22.31 -25.17 -2.54
C LEU A 73 20.93 -25.41 -1.91
N ALA A 74 20.68 -26.58 -1.33
CA ALA A 74 19.44 -26.86 -0.61
C ALA A 74 19.32 -25.99 0.66
N HIS A 75 20.41 -25.84 1.42
CA HIS A 75 20.44 -24.93 2.57
C HIS A 75 20.20 -23.48 2.15
N VAL A 76 20.94 -22.98 1.15
CA VAL A 76 20.78 -21.61 0.67
C VAL A 76 19.36 -21.37 0.13
N ALA A 77 18.76 -22.35 -0.56
CA ALA A 77 17.37 -22.26 -1.02
C ALA A 77 16.38 -22.18 0.14
N ALA A 78 16.57 -22.97 1.19
CA ALA A 78 15.74 -22.93 2.39
C ALA A 78 15.82 -21.57 3.08
N ASP A 79 17.04 -21.07 3.31
CA ASP A 79 17.26 -19.76 3.93
C ASP A 79 16.65 -18.61 3.11
N THR A 80 16.84 -18.65 1.78
CA THR A 80 16.28 -17.65 0.86
C THR A 80 14.75 -17.71 0.84
N SER A 81 14.17 -18.91 0.89
CA SER A 81 12.72 -19.12 0.97
C SER A 81 12.13 -18.58 2.28
N THR A 82 12.77 -18.86 3.41
CA THR A 82 12.37 -18.31 4.71
C THR A 82 12.48 -16.79 4.73
N HIS A 83 13.55 -16.23 4.16
CA HIS A 83 13.71 -14.79 4.02
C HIS A 83 12.61 -14.16 3.16
N LEU A 84 12.28 -14.77 2.02
CA LEU A 84 11.19 -14.32 1.14
C LEU A 84 9.82 -14.38 1.84
N ALA A 85 9.57 -15.42 2.62
CA ALA A 85 8.34 -15.53 3.42
C ALA A 85 8.24 -14.42 4.47
N ALA A 86 9.35 -14.12 5.17
CA ALA A 86 9.40 -13.02 6.13
C ALA A 86 9.16 -11.65 5.47
N LEU A 87 9.75 -11.40 4.30
CA LEU A 87 9.51 -10.18 3.53
C LEU A 87 8.05 -10.04 3.11
N ARG A 88 7.42 -11.13 2.65
CA ARG A 88 6.00 -11.13 2.28
C ARG A 88 5.09 -10.85 3.47
N ASN A 89 5.37 -11.45 4.63
CA ASN A 89 4.61 -11.17 5.85
C ASN A 89 4.72 -9.71 6.27
N LYS A 90 5.94 -9.15 6.24
CA LYS A 90 6.17 -7.72 6.54
C LYS A 90 5.46 -6.80 5.54
N ALA A 91 5.42 -7.19 4.27
CA ALA A 91 4.71 -6.43 3.24
C ALA A 91 3.19 -6.43 3.49
N VAL A 92 2.61 -7.56 3.91
CA VAL A 92 1.18 -7.63 4.27
C VAL A 92 0.85 -6.69 5.43
N GLU A 93 1.67 -6.70 6.48
CA GLU A 93 1.50 -5.81 7.64
C GLU A 93 1.56 -4.34 7.23
N SER A 94 2.59 -3.97 6.48
CA SER A 94 2.83 -2.58 6.06
C SER A 94 1.76 -2.09 5.07
N TYR A 95 1.25 -2.98 4.21
CA TYR A 95 0.08 -2.67 3.36
C TYR A 95 -1.17 -2.39 4.19
N GLY A 96 -1.39 -3.16 5.25
CA GLY A 96 -2.48 -2.90 6.21
C GLY A 96 -2.37 -1.51 6.85
N SER A 97 -1.16 -1.13 7.28
CA SER A 97 -0.89 0.22 7.82
C SER A 97 -1.13 1.33 6.79
N LEU A 98 -0.61 1.16 5.56
CA LEU A 98 -0.84 2.10 4.47
C LEU A 98 -2.34 2.28 4.23
N ARG A 99 -3.08 1.18 4.13
CA ARG A 99 -4.51 1.22 3.85
C ARG A 99 -5.31 1.90 4.95
N ALA A 100 -4.94 1.70 6.22
CA ALA A 100 -5.57 2.38 7.34
C ALA A 100 -5.37 3.91 7.27
N VAL A 101 -4.16 4.37 6.93
CA VAL A 101 -3.86 5.80 6.79
C VAL A 101 -4.56 6.40 5.56
N GLU A 102 -4.66 5.67 4.45
CA GLU A 102 -5.43 6.11 3.27
C GLU A 102 -6.89 6.35 3.62
N VAL A 103 -7.52 5.42 4.33
CA VAL A 103 -8.91 5.54 4.78
C VAL A 103 -9.08 6.75 5.69
N ALA A 104 -8.20 6.94 6.68
CA ALA A 104 -8.24 8.11 7.56
C ALA A 104 -8.09 9.44 6.79
N ALA A 105 -7.26 9.45 5.75
CA ALA A 105 -7.07 10.62 4.89
C ALA A 105 -8.30 10.89 4.00
N ASP A 106 -8.95 9.86 3.49
CA ASP A 106 -10.21 9.97 2.73
C ASP A 106 -11.34 10.48 3.62
N ASP A 107 -11.49 9.93 4.84
CA ASP A 107 -12.50 10.35 5.82
C ASP A 107 -12.31 11.82 6.21
N HIS A 108 -11.06 12.24 6.45
CA HIS A 108 -10.75 13.64 6.73
C HIS A 108 -11.10 14.56 5.56
N ARG A 109 -10.84 14.15 4.31
CA ARG A 109 -11.23 14.91 3.12
C ARG A 109 -12.75 15.02 2.97
N SER A 110 -13.48 13.94 3.27
CA SER A 110 -14.94 13.93 3.27
C SER A 110 -15.52 14.87 4.33
N GLU A 111 -14.99 14.80 5.55
CA GLU A 111 -15.47 15.63 6.67
C GLU A 111 -15.16 17.12 6.46
N THR A 112 -13.96 17.43 5.96
CA THR A 112 -13.59 18.82 5.62
C THR A 112 -14.46 19.38 4.48
N ALA A 113 -14.82 18.57 3.48
CA ALA A 113 -15.75 18.99 2.43
C ALA A 113 -17.16 19.26 2.99
N ARG A 114 -17.67 18.38 3.86
CA ARG A 114 -18.98 18.54 4.51
C ARG A 114 -19.04 19.79 5.40
N THR A 115 -18.03 19.99 6.24
CA THR A 115 -17.96 21.17 7.12
C THR A 115 -17.89 22.47 6.33
N LEU A 116 -17.17 22.49 5.20
CA LEU A 116 -17.12 23.66 4.31
C LEU A 116 -18.47 23.93 3.63
N ALA A 117 -19.14 22.89 3.12
CA ALA A 117 -20.47 23.01 2.53
C ALA A 117 -21.52 23.49 3.55
N ASN A 118 -21.49 22.95 4.77
CA ASN A 118 -22.38 23.36 5.86
C ASN A 118 -22.13 24.83 6.25
N ALA A 119 -20.87 25.26 6.29
CA ALA A 119 -20.53 26.65 6.58
C ALA A 119 -20.99 27.61 5.47
N GLU A 120 -20.92 27.19 4.20
CA GLU A 120 -21.44 27.97 3.08
C GLU A 120 -22.96 28.11 3.13
N GLN A 121 -23.67 27.02 3.39
CA GLN A 121 -25.13 27.02 3.54
C GLN A 121 -25.58 27.88 4.72
N ALA A 122 -24.93 27.75 5.88
CA ALA A 122 -25.25 28.57 7.06
C ALA A 122 -25.12 30.07 6.76
N ARG A 123 -24.09 30.48 5.99
CA ARG A 123 -23.94 31.89 5.57
C ARG A 123 -25.09 32.33 4.68
N ILE A 124 -25.52 31.51 3.73
CA ILE A 124 -26.65 31.81 2.84
C ILE A 124 -27.93 31.99 3.66
N ASP A 125 -28.19 31.10 4.61
CA ASP A 125 -29.36 31.13 5.47
C ASP A 125 -29.36 32.37 6.40
N ASP A 126 -28.20 32.76 6.92
CA ASP A 126 -28.03 33.98 7.71
C ASP A 126 -28.35 35.24 6.88
N PHE A 127 -27.85 35.32 5.64
CA PHE A 127 -28.16 36.43 4.73
C PHE A 127 -29.65 36.50 4.39
N ALA A 128 -30.27 35.35 4.11
CA ALA A 128 -31.71 35.27 3.83
C ALA A 128 -32.54 35.73 5.04
N SER A 129 -32.20 35.23 6.23
CA SER A 129 -32.86 35.58 7.49
C SER A 129 -32.70 37.07 7.83
N ALA A 130 -31.51 37.64 7.66
CA ALA A 130 -31.27 39.07 7.85
C ALA A 130 -32.11 39.94 6.91
N ARG A 131 -32.26 39.51 5.64
CA ARG A 131 -33.10 40.21 4.65
C ARG A 131 -34.57 40.19 5.05
N ILE A 132 -35.10 39.03 5.45
CA ILE A 132 -36.48 38.87 5.93
C ILE A 132 -36.72 39.73 7.18
N ALA A 133 -35.81 39.68 8.16
CA ALA A 133 -35.90 40.48 9.38
C ALA A 133 -35.85 41.99 9.11
N ARG A 134 -35.12 42.44 8.08
CA ARG A 134 -35.13 43.84 7.64
C ARG A 134 -36.47 44.22 7.02
N GLN A 135 -37.03 43.37 6.17
CA GLN A 135 -38.32 43.61 5.52
C GLN A 135 -39.47 43.66 6.54
N LEU A 136 -39.50 42.74 7.51
CA LEU A 136 -40.48 42.75 8.62
C LEU A 136 -40.37 44.01 9.49
N ARG A 137 -39.15 44.53 9.71
CA ARG A 137 -38.95 45.80 10.43
C ARG A 137 -39.47 47.00 9.64
N GLN A 138 -39.33 46.98 8.31
CA GLN A 138 -39.85 48.04 7.45
C GLN A 138 -41.38 48.03 7.38
N THR A 139 -42.01 46.86 7.29
CA THR A 139 -43.48 46.75 7.29
C THR A 139 -44.09 47.17 8.62
N ARG A 140 -43.50 46.76 9.76
CA ARG A 140 -43.92 47.26 11.09
C ARG A 140 -43.82 48.78 11.22
N ARG A 141 -42.69 49.38 10.81
CA ARG A 141 -42.52 50.84 10.81
C ARG A 141 -43.46 51.57 9.84
N GLY A 142 -43.86 50.94 8.74
CA GLY A 142 -44.84 51.48 7.81
C GLY A 142 -46.26 51.49 8.42
N ASN A 143 -46.61 50.43 9.16
CA ASN A 143 -47.92 50.32 9.81
C ASN A 143 -48.09 51.34 10.94
N ASP A 144 -47.06 51.56 11.76
CA ASP A 144 -47.06 52.56 12.85
C ASP A 144 -47.09 54.01 12.35
N ARG A 145 -46.83 54.25 11.06
CA ARG A 145 -46.88 55.58 10.42
C ARG A 145 -48.20 55.88 9.73
N THR A 146 -49.18 55.00 9.81
CA THR A 146 -50.55 55.31 9.39
C THR A 146 -51.24 56.02 10.56
N PRO A 147 -51.41 57.37 10.55
CA PRO A 147 -52.19 58.00 11.59
C PRO A 147 -53.63 57.51 11.46
N ALA A 148 -54.21 57.08 12.58
CA ALA A 148 -55.65 57.02 12.75
C ALA A 148 -56.20 58.46 12.63
N GLY A 149 -56.39 58.92 11.40
CA GLY A 149 -56.91 60.24 11.06
C GLY A 149 -58.06 60.06 10.08
N GLY A 150 -59.28 60.15 10.58
CA GLY A 150 -60.49 60.14 9.76
C GLY A 150 -61.73 59.63 10.49
N ALA A 151 -61.98 60.10 11.71
CA ALA A 151 -63.33 60.13 12.25
C ALA A 151 -64.01 61.39 11.71
N ALA A 152 -65.03 61.21 10.88
CA ALA A 152 -66.21 62.07 10.69
C ALA A 152 -67.19 61.36 9.75
#